data_AF-A0AAW9IXU3-F1
#
_entry.id   AF-A0AAW9IXU3-F1
#
_cell.length_a   1.000
_cell.length_b   1.000
_cell.length_c   1.000
_cell.angle_alpha   90.00
_cell.angle_beta   90.00
_cell.angle_gamma   90.00
#
_symmetry.space_group_name_H-M   'P 1'
#
loop_
_entity.id
_entity.type
_entity.pdbx_description
1 polymer ?
#
loop_
_entity_poly.entity_id
_entity_poly.type
_entity_poly.pdbx_seq_one_letter_code
_entity_poly.pdbx_strand_id
1 'polypeptide(L)'
;IGRLKGYKVIIVMPDSMSKERRDLIKAYGAELILTDGAEGMNGAIEKGKELAKQDNYFMPQQFENLANPEKHYETTAEEICSEINDLDVFVAGVGTGGTITGVGRKLKENIKGIKIIAVEPIKSPVLSGGKAGA
;
A
#
# COMPACT_ATOMS: atom_id res chain seq x y z
N ILE A 1 -5.98 13.24 4.34
CA ILE A 1 -4.86 13.73 5.20
C ILE A 1 -4.08 14.86 4.54
N GLY A 2 -3.51 14.67 3.34
CA GLY A 2 -2.68 15.71 2.69
C GLY A 2 -3.34 17.09 2.64
N ARG A 3 -4.58 17.17 2.12
CA ARG A 3 -5.38 18.42 2.11
C ARG A 3 -5.58 19.03 3.49
N LEU A 4 -5.88 18.21 4.51
CA LEU A 4 -6.07 18.68 5.90
C LEU A 4 -4.78 19.26 6.49
N LYS A 5 -3.62 18.83 6.00
CA LYS A 5 -2.31 19.35 6.38
C LYS A 5 -1.83 20.49 5.46
N GLY A 6 -2.68 20.99 4.56
CA GLY A 6 -2.37 22.09 3.64
C GLY A 6 -1.57 21.70 2.39
N TYR A 7 -1.35 20.41 2.14
CA TYR A 7 -0.66 19.96 0.93
C TYR A 7 -1.59 19.90 -0.27
N LYS A 8 -1.11 20.35 -1.42
CA LYS A 8 -1.68 19.98 -2.71
C LYS A 8 -1.46 18.49 -2.95
N VAL A 9 -2.53 17.74 -3.21
CA VAL A 9 -2.46 16.28 -3.44
C VAL A 9 -2.82 16.01 -4.89
N ILE A 10 -1.92 15.32 -5.59
CA ILE A 10 -2.12 14.84 -6.95
C ILE A 10 -2.06 13.32 -6.91
N ILE A 11 -3.08 12.64 -7.44
CA ILE A 11 -3.10 11.20 -7.60
C ILE A 11 -3.02 10.87 -9.09
N VAL A 12 -1.97 10.13 -9.44
CA VAL A 12 -1.79 9.59 -10.79
C VAL A 12 -2.34 8.17 -10.83
N MET A 13 -3.24 7.88 -11.76
CA MET A 13 -3.83 6.54 -11.89
C MET A 13 -4.25 6.24 -13.34
N PRO A 14 -4.39 4.96 -13.72
CA PRO A 14 -4.92 4.61 -15.04
C PRO A 14 -6.37 5.05 -15.21
N ASP A 15 -6.77 5.43 -16.42
CA ASP A 15 -8.15 5.78 -16.76
C ASP A 15 -9.14 4.59 -16.71
N SER A 16 -8.62 3.35 -16.65
CA SER A 16 -9.38 2.13 -16.40
C SER A 16 -9.91 2.01 -14.96
N MET A 17 -9.43 2.86 -14.03
CA MET A 17 -9.96 2.91 -12.67
C MET A 17 -11.43 3.35 -12.63
N SER A 18 -12.21 2.77 -11.73
CA SER A 18 -13.66 2.99 -11.67
C SER A 18 -14.02 4.47 -11.47
N LYS A 19 -15.17 4.87 -12.01
CA LYS A 19 -15.67 6.25 -11.89
C LYS A 19 -15.89 6.64 -10.43
N GLU A 20 -16.44 5.73 -9.62
CA GLU A 20 -16.73 5.94 -8.20
C GLU A 20 -15.45 6.27 -7.43
N ARG A 21 -14.35 5.57 -7.72
CA ARG A 21 -13.05 5.82 -7.09
C ARG A 21 -12.52 7.20 -7.46
N ARG A 22 -12.64 7.60 -8.74
CA ARG A 22 -12.21 8.92 -9.20
C ARG A 22 -13.04 10.04 -8.57
N ASP A 23 -14.35 9.88 -8.54
CA ASP A 23 -15.28 10.88 -8.00
C ASP A 23 -15.05 11.07 -6.50
N LEU A 24 -14.81 9.98 -5.76
CA LEU A 24 -14.48 10.03 -4.34
C LEU A 24 -13.17 10.80 -4.09
N ILE A 25 -12.10 10.49 -4.83
CA ILE A 25 -10.80 11.16 -4.66
C ILE A 25 -10.89 12.66 -4.96
N LYS A 26 -11.63 13.04 -6.01
CA LYS A 26 -11.91 14.45 -6.33
C LYS A 26 -12.74 15.14 -5.26
N ALA A 27 -13.75 14.47 -4.70
CA ALA A 27 -14.57 15.02 -3.62
C ALA A 27 -13.73 15.35 -2.37
N TYR A 28 -12.69 14.55 -2.07
CA TYR A 28 -11.71 14.85 -1.02
C TYR A 28 -10.72 15.98 -1.39
N GLY A 29 -10.75 16.47 -2.63
CA GLY A 29 -9.96 17.61 -3.11
C GLY A 29 -8.59 17.29 -3.68
N ALA A 30 -8.34 16.04 -4.05
CA ALA A 30 -7.14 15.72 -4.81
C ALA A 30 -7.35 15.96 -6.31
N GLU A 31 -6.31 16.44 -6.97
CA GLU A 31 -6.26 16.50 -8.43
C GLU A 31 -5.97 15.09 -8.99
N LEU A 32 -6.61 14.74 -10.10
CA LEU A 32 -6.36 13.48 -10.79
C LEU A 32 -5.61 13.72 -12.08
N ILE A 33 -4.52 12.97 -12.28
CA ILE A 33 -3.88 12.81 -13.58
C ILE A 33 -4.15 11.38 -14.02
N LEU A 34 -4.81 11.24 -15.17
CA LEU A 34 -5.13 9.94 -15.74
C LEU A 34 -4.06 9.54 -16.75
N THR A 35 -3.52 8.33 -16.62
CA THR A 35 -2.64 7.69 -17.61
C THR A 35 -3.42 6.68 -18.43
N ASP A 36 -2.84 6.23 -19.54
CA ASP A 36 -3.44 5.21 -20.40
C ASP A 36 -3.68 3.90 -19.61
N GLY A 37 -4.91 3.41 -19.65
CA GLY A 37 -5.31 2.14 -19.07
C GLY A 37 -4.49 0.94 -19.56
N ALA A 38 -3.99 0.98 -20.80
CA ALA A 38 -3.17 -0.08 -21.39
C ALA A 38 -1.78 -0.19 -20.76
N GLU A 39 -1.22 0.91 -20.24
CA GLU A 39 0.06 0.91 -19.51
C GLU A 39 -0.11 0.45 -18.05
N GLY A 40 -1.37 0.33 -17.60
CA GLY A 40 -1.72 -0.11 -16.27
C GLY A 40 -1.03 0.70 -15.19
N MET A 41 -0.75 0.04 -14.07
CA MET A 41 -0.19 0.72 -12.90
C MET A 41 1.27 1.16 -13.11
N ASN A 42 2.00 0.52 -14.02
CA ASN A 42 3.36 0.91 -14.37
C ASN A 42 3.40 2.31 -15.01
N GLY A 43 2.50 2.60 -15.96
CA GLY A 43 2.41 3.93 -16.58
C GLY A 43 2.15 5.04 -15.55
N ALA A 44 1.25 4.81 -14.62
CA ALA A 44 0.97 5.77 -13.54
C ALA A 44 2.13 5.92 -12.53
N ILE A 45 2.90 4.85 -12.26
CA ILE A 45 4.13 4.94 -11.45
C ILE A 45 5.19 5.78 -12.17
N GLU A 46 5.45 5.50 -13.44
CA GLU A 46 6.45 6.24 -14.22
C GLU A 46 6.07 7.71 -14.37
N LYS A 47 4.79 8.02 -14.61
CA LYS A 47 4.31 9.41 -14.62
C LYS A 47 4.45 10.07 -13.24
N GLY A 48 4.19 9.34 -12.15
CA GLY A 48 4.44 9.82 -10.79
C GLY A 48 5.91 10.16 -10.55
N LYS A 49 6.84 9.31 -10.98
CA LYS A 49 8.29 9.56 -10.90
C LYS A 49 8.72 10.74 -11.76
N GLU A 50 8.16 10.88 -12.96
CA GLU A 50 8.43 12.02 -13.86
C GLU A 50 8.05 13.35 -13.19
N LEU A 51 6.87 13.42 -12.58
CA LEU A 51 6.43 14.61 -11.83
C LEU A 51 7.33 14.87 -10.62
N ALA A 52 7.74 13.82 -9.90
CA ALA A 52 8.61 13.92 -8.74
C ALA A 52 10.04 14.41 -9.05
N LYS A 53 10.45 14.44 -10.33
CA LYS A 53 11.72 15.06 -10.76
C LYS A 53 11.65 16.59 -10.82
N GLN A 54 10.44 17.17 -10.83
CA GLN A 54 10.23 18.61 -10.86
C GLN A 54 10.33 19.19 -9.44
N ASP A 55 10.72 20.45 -9.34
CA ASP A 55 10.76 21.17 -8.07
C ASP A 55 9.36 21.26 -7.44
N ASN A 56 9.30 21.21 -6.10
CA ASN A 56 8.08 21.26 -5.26
C ASN A 56 7.20 20.00 -5.22
N TYR A 57 7.62 18.90 -5.84
CA TYR A 57 6.94 17.62 -5.71
C TYR A 57 7.60 16.73 -4.66
N PHE A 58 6.76 16.00 -3.92
CA PHE A 58 7.20 14.93 -3.02
C PHE A 58 6.38 13.69 -3.31
N MET A 59 7.04 12.59 -3.67
CA MET A 59 6.40 11.30 -3.90
C MET A 59 6.57 10.41 -2.66
N PRO A 60 5.49 10.01 -1.96
CA PRO A 60 5.60 9.24 -0.72
C PRO A 60 6.12 7.80 -0.86
N GLN A 61 6.10 7.25 -2.09
CA GLN A 61 6.62 5.92 -2.45
C GLN A 61 6.18 4.76 -1.53
N GLN A 62 4.88 4.43 -1.53
CA GLN A 62 4.30 3.45 -0.61
C GLN A 62 4.91 2.04 -0.63
N PHE A 63 5.63 1.67 -1.70
CA PHE A 63 6.29 0.36 -1.86
C PHE A 63 7.72 0.34 -1.30
N GLU A 64 8.36 1.51 -1.16
CA GLU A 64 9.78 1.64 -0.76
C GLU A 64 9.93 2.31 0.61
N ASN A 65 8.97 3.14 1.01
CA ASN A 65 9.03 3.92 2.22
C ASN A 65 8.84 3.06 3.48
N LEU A 66 9.90 2.97 4.29
CA LEU A 66 9.92 2.21 5.55
C LEU A 66 8.88 2.68 6.58
N ALA A 67 8.38 3.92 6.48
CA ALA A 67 7.30 4.38 7.34
C ALA A 67 5.99 3.58 7.15
N ASN A 68 5.80 2.93 6.00
CA ASN A 68 4.65 2.07 5.74
C ASN A 68 4.63 0.83 6.67
N PRO A 69 5.61 -0.09 6.62
CA PRO A 69 5.66 -1.21 7.56
C PRO A 69 5.87 -0.77 9.01
N GLU A 70 6.63 0.30 9.27
CA GLU A 70 6.89 0.72 10.64
C GLU A 70 5.61 1.18 11.34
N LYS A 71 4.69 1.85 10.63
CA LYS A 71 3.44 2.25 11.24
C LYS A 71 2.59 1.06 11.68
N HIS A 72 2.60 -0.02 10.89
CA HIS A 72 1.93 -1.25 11.25
C HIS A 72 2.60 -1.99 12.43
N TYR A 73 3.92 -1.88 12.57
CA TYR A 73 4.67 -2.41 13.71
C TYR A 73 4.30 -1.66 15.01
N GLU A 74 4.22 -0.33 14.95
CA GLU A 74 3.95 0.54 16.10
C GLU A 74 2.49 0.55 16.55
N THR A 75 1.54 0.38 15.61
CA THR A 75 0.10 0.52 15.94
C THR A 75 -0.68 -0.75 15.66
N THR A 76 -0.80 -1.18 14.40
CA THR A 76 -1.66 -2.31 14.03
C THR A 76 -1.29 -3.59 14.79
N ALA A 77 -0.01 -3.83 14.98
CA ALA A 77 0.46 -4.99 15.74
C ALA A 77 0.16 -4.88 17.23
N GLU A 78 0.28 -3.67 17.82
CA GLU A 78 0.00 -3.46 19.24
C GLU A 78 -1.49 -3.55 19.55
N GLU A 79 -2.34 -3.06 18.65
CA GLU A 79 -3.79 -3.26 18.73
C GLU A 79 -4.09 -4.78 18.81
N ILE A 80 -3.53 -5.57 17.88
CA ILE A 80 -3.70 -7.03 17.85
C ILE A 80 -3.18 -7.70 19.13
N CYS A 81 -1.96 -7.37 19.58
CA CYS A 81 -1.37 -7.93 20.80
C CYS A 81 -2.21 -7.60 22.05
N SER A 82 -2.82 -6.42 22.09
CA SER A 82 -3.60 -5.97 23.23
C SER A 82 -4.99 -6.61 23.30
N GLU A 83 -5.56 -6.98 22.16
CA GLU A 83 -6.92 -7.51 22.06
C GLU A 83 -6.98 -9.04 21.99
N ILE A 84 -5.90 -9.71 21.56
CA ILE A 84 -5.88 -11.16 21.32
C ILE A 84 -4.73 -11.81 22.10
N ASN A 85 -5.09 -12.60 23.12
CA ASN A 85 -4.13 -13.20 24.05
C ASN A 85 -3.53 -14.54 23.57
N ASP A 86 -4.22 -15.26 22.69
CA ASP A 86 -3.92 -16.63 22.23
C ASP A 86 -3.77 -16.72 20.71
N LEU A 87 -3.05 -15.75 20.14
CA LEU A 87 -2.87 -15.66 18.69
C LEU A 87 -1.82 -16.65 18.15
N ASP A 88 -2.25 -17.69 17.43
CA ASP A 88 -1.36 -18.67 16.81
C ASP A 88 -0.95 -18.33 15.37
N VAL A 89 -1.83 -17.64 14.63
CA VAL A 89 -1.66 -17.39 13.19
C VAL A 89 -2.14 -16.00 12.81
N PHE A 90 -1.33 -15.27 12.07
CA PHE A 90 -1.71 -14.03 11.39
C PHE A 90 -1.68 -14.22 9.88
N VAL A 91 -2.77 -13.86 9.20
CA VAL A 91 -2.92 -14.00 7.75
C VAL A 91 -3.22 -12.63 7.15
N ALA A 92 -2.45 -12.23 6.13
CA ALA A 92 -2.67 -10.95 5.46
C ALA A 92 -2.43 -11.03 3.95
N GLY A 93 -3.31 -10.37 3.18
CA GLY A 93 -3.10 -10.11 1.77
C GLY A 93 -1.92 -9.18 1.54
N VAL A 94 -1.10 -9.46 0.53
CA VAL A 94 0.09 -8.66 0.23
C VAL A 94 -0.17 -7.71 -0.94
N GLY A 95 -0.26 -6.42 -0.62
CA GLY A 95 -0.18 -5.32 -1.58
C GLY A 95 1.22 -4.70 -1.56
N THR A 96 1.42 -3.67 -0.74
CA THR A 96 2.75 -3.07 -0.55
C THR A 96 3.69 -3.90 0.34
N GLY A 97 3.16 -4.91 1.04
CA GLY A 97 3.87 -5.64 2.07
C GLY A 97 3.89 -4.97 3.46
N GLY A 98 3.45 -3.71 3.57
CA GLY A 98 3.52 -2.93 4.82
C GLY A 98 2.91 -3.65 6.02
N THR A 99 1.65 -4.09 5.89
CA THR A 99 0.91 -4.73 6.98
C THR A 99 1.56 -6.04 7.43
N ILE A 100 1.84 -6.97 6.51
CA ILE A 100 2.42 -8.27 6.87
C ILE A 100 3.82 -8.14 7.45
N THR A 101 4.62 -7.20 6.95
CA THR A 101 5.98 -6.94 7.46
C THR A 101 5.94 -6.32 8.85
N GLY A 102 5.16 -5.24 9.05
CA GLY A 102 5.10 -4.55 10.34
C GLY A 102 4.51 -5.43 11.43
N VAL A 103 3.33 -6.00 11.18
CA VAL A 103 2.65 -6.88 12.13
C VAL A 103 3.45 -8.15 12.38
N GLY A 104 3.94 -8.80 11.32
CA GLY A 104 4.71 -10.03 11.44
C GLY A 104 6.01 -9.88 12.23
N ARG A 105 6.69 -8.73 12.15
CA ARG A 105 7.87 -8.43 12.96
C ARG A 105 7.53 -8.38 14.45
N LYS A 106 6.59 -7.53 14.85
CA LYS A 106 6.19 -7.35 16.26
C LYS A 106 5.63 -8.65 16.86
N LEU A 107 4.73 -9.33 16.15
CA LEU A 107 4.13 -10.55 16.67
C LEU A 107 5.18 -11.66 16.88
N LYS A 108 6.20 -11.76 16.02
CA LYS A 108 7.29 -12.73 16.21
C LYS A 108 8.22 -12.40 17.38
N GLU A 109 8.31 -11.13 17.78
CA GLU A 109 9.05 -10.71 18.98
C GLU A 109 8.29 -11.11 20.26
N ASN A 110 6.96 -11.02 20.23
CA ASN A 110 6.12 -11.21 21.41
C ASN A 110 5.59 -12.65 21.58
N ILE A 111 5.36 -13.38 20.48
CA ILE A 111 4.64 -14.66 20.49
C ILE A 111 5.51 -15.76 19.86
N LYS A 112 6.05 -16.63 20.70
CA LYS A 112 6.88 -17.75 20.27
C LYS A 112 6.06 -18.74 19.44
N GLY A 113 6.50 -19.00 18.21
CA GLY A 113 5.91 -20.02 17.34
C GLY A 113 4.75 -19.52 16.46
N ILE A 114 4.39 -18.23 16.53
CA ILE A 114 3.35 -17.67 15.67
C ILE A 114 3.67 -17.87 14.18
N LYS A 115 2.64 -18.23 13.40
CA LYS A 115 2.74 -18.35 11.94
C LYS A 115 2.25 -17.06 11.28
N ILE A 116 3.07 -16.53 10.37
CA ILE A 116 2.73 -15.35 9.56
C ILE A 116 2.55 -15.80 8.12
N ILE A 117 1.34 -15.67 7.57
CA ILE A 117 0.96 -16.21 6.27
C ILE A 117 0.60 -15.09 5.30
N ALA A 118 1.33 -15.05 4.18
CA ALA A 118 1.05 -14.15 3.06
C ALA A 118 -0.05 -14.73 2.17
N VAL A 119 -0.96 -13.88 1.71
CA VAL A 119 -1.97 -14.22 0.71
C VAL A 119 -1.76 -13.39 -0.54
N GLU A 120 -1.78 -14.03 -1.70
CA GLU A 120 -1.69 -13.38 -3.00
C GLU A 120 -2.70 -13.97 -4.01
N PRO A 121 -3.02 -13.26 -5.10
CA PRO A 121 -3.95 -13.77 -6.11
C PRO A 121 -3.35 -14.90 -6.93
N ILE A 122 -4.13 -15.97 -7.19
CA ILE A 122 -3.76 -17.06 -8.12
C ILE A 122 -3.41 -16.53 -9.52
N LYS A 123 -4.04 -15.42 -9.94
CA LYS A 123 -3.79 -14.79 -11.25
C LYS A 123 -2.49 -13.97 -11.31
N SER A 124 -1.84 -13.71 -10.17
CA SER A 124 -0.59 -12.94 -10.08
C SER A 124 0.29 -13.44 -8.92
N PRO A 125 0.72 -14.72 -8.89
CA PRO A 125 1.32 -15.33 -7.71
C PRO A 125 2.85 -15.11 -7.69
N VAL A 126 3.27 -13.85 -7.66
CA VAL A 126 4.69 -13.45 -7.76
C VAL A 126 5.49 -13.92 -6.54
N LEU A 127 4.91 -13.88 -5.34
CA LEU A 127 5.58 -14.32 -4.11
C LEU A 127 5.81 -15.83 -4.11
N SER A 128 4.92 -16.60 -4.74
CA SER A 128 5.05 -18.04 -4.96
C SER A 128 5.94 -18.40 -6.17
N GLY A 129 6.59 -17.42 -6.81
CA GLY A 129 7.50 -17.63 -7.95
C GLY A 129 6.82 -17.72 -9.32
N GLY A 130 5.53 -17.40 -9.40
CA GLY A 130 4.81 -17.30 -10.66
C GLY A 130 5.00 -15.96 -11.38
N LYS A 131 4.24 -15.75 -12.45
CA LYS A 131 4.27 -14.50 -13.23
C LYS A 131 3.36 -13.45 -12.60
N ALA A 132 3.73 -12.18 -12.75
CA ALA A 132 2.83 -11.08 -12.45
C ALA A 132 1.57 -11.16 -13.32
N GLY A 133 0.44 -10.72 -12.76
CA GLY A 133 -0.84 -10.64 -13.47
C GLY A 133 -0.75 -9.68 -14.65
N ALA A 134 -1.47 -10.04 -15.72
CA ALA A 134 -1.68 -9.21 -16.90
C ALA A 134 -2.75 -8.15 -16.63
#